data_AF-A0A4Z2EML5-F1
#
_entry.id   AF-A0A4Z2EML5-F1
#
_cell.length_a   1.000
_cell.length_b   1.000
_cell.length_c   1.000
_cell.angle_alpha   90.00
_cell.angle_beta   90.00
_cell.angle_gamma   90.00
#
_symmetry.space_group_name_H-M   'P 1'
#
loop_
_entity.id
_entity.type
_entity.pdbx_description
1 polymer ?
#
loop_
_entity_poly.entity_id
_entity_poly.type
_entity_poly.pdbx_seq_one_letter_code
_entity_poly.pdbx_strand_id
1 'polypeptide(L)'
;MSTDAEMQCFGPAALYLRKSERERIEAQNSPFDAKSSYFVTEPAEMYLKGKLIKKESGKATVEIQGGKTLTVKDDDIFPMNPPKYDKIEDMAMMTHLSEPSVLYNLKERYAAWMIYTYSGLFCVTVNPYKWLPVYDAVVVAGYRGKKRIEAPPHIFSISDNAYQALLQDLLEKSRVTFQLSAERSYHIFYQLATGHKPELIDALLITTNPYDFPMISNGEITVKSIDDIEEFIATDVSTNAKYKTFTL
;
A
#
# COMPACT_ATOMS: atom_id res chain seq x y z
N MET A 1 16.24 -9.06 -2.73
CA MET A 1 15.07 -9.24 -3.63
C MET A 1 14.38 -10.51 -3.18
N SER A 2 13.05 -10.53 -3.07
CA SER A 2 12.31 -11.73 -2.67
C SER A 2 12.57 -12.92 -3.58
N THR A 3 12.71 -14.09 -2.94
CA THR A 3 12.93 -15.39 -3.58
C THR A 3 11.61 -16.03 -4.03
N ASP A 4 11.69 -17.04 -4.91
CA ASP A 4 10.52 -17.83 -5.30
C ASP A 4 9.83 -18.50 -4.09
N ALA A 5 10.57 -18.78 -3.01
CA ALA A 5 10.03 -19.31 -1.77
C ALA A 5 9.07 -18.32 -1.07
N GLU A 6 9.40 -17.02 -1.06
CA GLU A 6 8.53 -15.99 -0.47
C GLU A 6 7.21 -15.83 -1.24
N MET A 7 7.21 -16.16 -2.53
CA MET A 7 6.03 -16.07 -3.38
C MET A 7 5.05 -17.24 -3.21
N GLN A 8 5.48 -18.35 -2.57
CA GLN A 8 4.62 -19.53 -2.35
C GLN A 8 3.38 -19.22 -1.52
N CYS A 9 3.45 -18.24 -0.60
CA CYS A 9 2.32 -17.83 0.22
C CYS A 9 1.14 -17.24 -0.58
N PHE A 10 1.36 -16.87 -1.86
CA PHE A 10 0.32 -16.35 -2.74
C PHE A 10 -0.31 -17.42 -3.65
N GLY A 11 0.19 -18.67 -3.61
CA GLY A 11 -0.37 -19.78 -4.39
C GLY A 11 -0.45 -19.46 -5.90
N PRO A 12 -1.59 -19.76 -6.57
CA PRO A 12 -1.78 -19.49 -7.99
C PRO A 12 -1.66 -18.00 -8.38
N ALA A 13 -1.85 -17.09 -7.43
CA ALA A 13 -1.75 -15.65 -7.68
C ALA A 13 -0.31 -15.17 -7.93
N ALA A 14 0.70 -15.94 -7.49
CA ALA A 14 2.10 -15.53 -7.52
C ALA A 14 2.54 -15.01 -8.90
N LEU A 15 2.18 -15.69 -9.98
CA LEU A 15 2.58 -15.35 -11.35
C LEU A 15 2.05 -13.98 -11.84
N TYR A 16 0.96 -13.51 -11.23
CA TYR A 16 0.28 -12.25 -11.53
C TYR A 16 0.75 -11.11 -10.63
N LEU A 17 1.51 -11.42 -9.58
CA LEU A 17 2.04 -10.44 -8.63
C LEU A 17 3.52 -10.15 -8.91
N ARG A 18 4.31 -11.19 -9.18
CA ARG A 18 5.75 -11.09 -9.44
C ARG A 18 6.21 -12.25 -10.32
N LYS A 19 7.11 -11.96 -11.27
CA LYS A 19 7.77 -12.99 -12.09
C LYS A 19 8.71 -13.86 -11.27
N SER A 20 8.94 -15.07 -11.75
CA SER A 20 9.89 -15.99 -11.11
C SER A 20 11.28 -15.37 -11.07
N GLU A 21 12.09 -15.79 -10.09
CA GLU A 21 13.47 -15.36 -9.95
C GLU A 21 14.27 -15.62 -11.24
N ARG A 22 14.03 -16.78 -11.87
CA ARG A 22 14.64 -17.13 -13.16
C ARG A 22 14.31 -16.11 -14.26
N GLU A 23 13.03 -15.84 -14.49
CA GLU A 23 12.60 -14.88 -15.53
C GLU A 23 13.18 -13.48 -15.27
N ARG A 24 13.26 -13.07 -14.00
CA ARG A 24 13.83 -11.78 -13.61
C ARG A 24 15.33 -11.73 -13.88
N ILE A 25 16.08 -12.76 -13.53
CA ILE A 25 17.52 -12.83 -13.81
C ILE A 25 17.79 -12.81 -15.32
N GLU A 26 17.01 -13.59 -16.09
CA GLU A 26 17.11 -13.60 -17.56
C GLU A 26 16.83 -12.20 -18.15
N ALA A 27 15.79 -11.51 -17.69
CA ALA A 27 15.49 -10.15 -18.12
C ALA A 27 16.61 -9.15 -17.75
N GLN A 28 17.13 -9.22 -16.52
CA GLN A 28 18.18 -8.31 -16.03
C GLN A 28 19.52 -8.49 -16.75
N ASN A 29 19.79 -9.68 -17.28
CA ASN A 29 21.01 -9.99 -18.03
C ASN A 29 20.88 -9.70 -19.54
N SER A 30 19.76 -9.16 -20.00
CA SER A 30 19.58 -8.82 -21.41
C SER A 30 20.60 -7.77 -21.88
N PRO A 31 21.13 -7.88 -23.11
CA PRO A 31 22.09 -6.90 -23.64
C PRO A 31 21.50 -5.49 -23.66
N PHE A 32 22.25 -4.51 -23.18
CA PHE A 32 21.83 -3.12 -23.13
C PHE A 32 23.02 -2.17 -23.30
N ASP A 33 22.86 -1.18 -24.16
CA ASP A 33 23.82 -0.10 -24.34
C ASP A 33 23.18 1.23 -23.95
N ALA A 34 23.62 1.77 -22.80
CA ALA A 34 23.11 3.03 -22.26
C ALA A 34 23.38 4.24 -23.17
N LYS A 35 24.39 4.18 -24.04
CA LYS A 35 24.72 5.28 -24.95
C LYS A 35 23.81 5.33 -26.17
N SER A 36 23.20 4.20 -26.54
CA SER A 36 22.38 4.11 -27.74
C SER A 36 20.91 3.74 -27.48
N SER A 37 20.53 3.24 -26.31
CA SER A 37 19.14 2.83 -26.03
C SER A 37 18.27 4.02 -25.59
N TYR A 38 17.36 4.47 -26.46
CA TYR A 38 16.50 5.64 -26.24
C TYR A 38 15.03 5.35 -26.59
N PHE A 39 14.14 6.06 -25.94
CA PHE A 39 12.78 6.29 -26.43
C PHE A 39 12.77 7.52 -27.34
N VAL A 40 11.93 7.50 -28.37
CA VAL A 40 11.75 8.59 -29.34
C VAL A 40 10.26 8.90 -29.46
N THR A 41 9.89 10.18 -29.55
CA THR A 41 8.50 10.56 -29.79
C THR A 41 8.06 10.19 -31.22
N GLU A 42 6.83 9.72 -31.35
CA GLU A 42 6.23 9.40 -32.64
C GLU A 42 4.74 9.79 -32.62
N PRO A 43 4.22 10.50 -33.65
CA PRO A 43 2.86 11.04 -33.64
C PRO A 43 1.71 10.04 -33.44
N ALA A 44 1.84 8.79 -33.90
CA ALA A 44 0.79 7.78 -33.84
C ALA A 44 0.84 6.92 -32.57
N GLU A 45 2.03 6.57 -32.09
CA GLU A 45 2.24 5.68 -30.93
C GLU A 45 2.71 6.42 -29.65
N MET A 46 2.82 7.76 -29.71
CA MET A 46 3.41 8.66 -28.73
C MET A 46 4.91 8.44 -28.49
N TYR A 47 5.32 7.22 -28.12
CA TYR A 47 6.71 6.88 -27.83
C TYR A 47 7.07 5.50 -28.37
N LEU A 48 8.23 5.40 -29.02
CA LEU A 48 8.80 4.15 -29.51
C LEU A 48 10.17 3.90 -28.89
N LYS A 49 10.53 2.62 -28.73
CA LYS A 49 11.91 2.22 -28.40
C LYS A 49 12.78 2.27 -29.65
N GLY A 50 14.02 2.72 -29.51
CA GLY A 50 14.96 2.74 -30.61
C GLY A 50 16.43 2.88 -30.20
N LYS A 51 17.29 2.79 -31.21
CA LYS A 51 18.74 2.92 -31.09
C LYS A 51 19.19 4.26 -31.66
N LEU A 52 19.78 5.12 -30.84
CA LEU A 52 20.38 6.37 -31.27
C LEU A 52 21.55 6.08 -32.23
N ILE A 53 21.44 6.58 -33.46
CA ILE A 53 22.50 6.49 -34.48
C ILE A 53 23.44 7.68 -34.36
N LYS A 54 22.87 8.90 -34.36
CA LYS A 54 23.64 10.14 -34.32
C LYS A 54 22.85 11.30 -33.76
N LYS A 55 23.58 12.28 -33.24
CA LYS A 55 23.06 13.52 -32.68
C LYS A 55 23.87 14.68 -33.25
N GLU A 56 23.24 15.51 -34.07
CA GLU A 56 23.87 16.59 -34.84
C GLU A 56 22.96 17.81 -34.87
N SER A 57 23.53 19.01 -34.68
CA SER A 57 22.82 20.29 -34.86
C SER A 57 21.45 20.39 -34.15
N GLY A 58 21.34 19.87 -32.92
CA GLY A 58 20.10 19.90 -32.13
C GLY A 58 19.02 18.87 -32.55
N LYS A 59 19.38 17.92 -33.41
CA LYS A 59 18.51 16.82 -33.85
C LYS A 59 19.13 15.47 -33.52
N ALA A 60 18.28 14.50 -33.21
CA ALA A 60 18.65 13.12 -32.97
C ALA A 60 18.06 12.22 -34.05
N THR A 61 18.86 11.29 -34.58
CA THR A 61 18.40 10.24 -35.50
C THR A 61 18.39 8.91 -34.77
N VAL A 62 17.21 8.31 -34.63
CA VAL A 62 16.97 7.08 -33.89
C VAL A 62 16.42 6.02 -34.85
N GLU A 63 17.01 4.82 -34.81
CA GLU A 63 16.52 3.63 -35.49
C GLU A 63 15.46 2.96 -34.63
N ILE A 64 14.23 2.85 -35.12
CA ILE A 64 13.13 2.16 -34.44
C ILE A 64 12.99 0.72 -34.92
N GLN A 65 12.16 -0.09 -34.25
CA GLN A 65 11.86 -1.46 -34.68
C GLN A 65 11.39 -1.51 -36.14
N GLY A 66 11.93 -2.47 -36.90
CA GLY A 66 11.64 -2.63 -38.33
C GLY A 66 12.59 -1.88 -39.27
N GLY A 67 13.70 -1.34 -38.77
CA GLY A 67 14.76 -0.71 -39.58
C GLY A 67 14.41 0.67 -40.13
N LYS A 68 13.31 1.26 -39.66
CA LYS A 68 12.94 2.65 -39.99
C LYS A 68 13.73 3.61 -39.10
N THR A 69 14.08 4.77 -39.65
CA THR A 69 14.76 5.83 -38.90
C THR A 69 13.84 7.03 -38.73
N LEU A 70 13.87 7.62 -37.53
CA LEU A 70 13.18 8.86 -37.20
C LEU A 70 14.22 9.91 -36.84
N THR A 71 14.06 11.11 -37.41
CA THR A 71 14.86 12.27 -37.04
C THR A 71 13.98 13.28 -36.32
N VAL A 72 14.22 13.46 -35.03
CA VAL A 72 13.45 14.35 -34.14
C VAL A 72 14.36 15.38 -33.50
N LYS A 73 13.80 16.31 -32.71
CA LYS A 73 14.61 17.24 -31.93
C LYS A 73 15.29 16.49 -30.79
N ASP A 74 16.36 17.07 -30.26
CA ASP A 74 17.07 16.47 -29.14
C ASP A 74 16.20 16.33 -27.87
N ASP A 75 15.26 17.25 -27.65
CA ASP A 75 14.32 17.21 -26.52
C ASP A 75 13.24 16.12 -26.66
N ASP A 76 13.13 15.52 -27.85
CA ASP A 76 12.13 14.50 -28.21
C ASP A 76 12.66 13.07 -28.06
N ILE A 77 13.86 12.90 -27.49
CA ILE A 77 14.45 11.61 -27.16
C ILE A 77 14.68 11.49 -25.65
N PHE A 78 14.44 10.30 -25.10
CA PHE A 78 14.55 10.03 -23.66
C PHE A 78 15.40 8.79 -23.42
N PRO A 79 16.42 8.83 -22.53
CA PRO A 79 17.25 7.67 -22.27
C PRO A 79 16.41 6.53 -21.65
N MET A 80 16.67 5.30 -22.09
CA MET A 80 16.03 4.11 -21.53
C MET A 80 16.68 3.70 -20.21
N ASN A 81 15.90 3.13 -19.29
CA ASN A 81 16.45 2.50 -18.10
C ASN A 81 17.14 1.16 -18.45
N PRO A 82 18.26 0.82 -17.77
CA PRO A 82 18.90 -0.48 -17.95
C PRO A 82 18.00 -1.65 -17.52
N PRO A 83 18.22 -2.88 -18.02
CA PRO A 83 17.36 -4.05 -17.78
C PRO A 83 17.20 -4.45 -16.31
N LYS A 84 18.10 -4.00 -15.42
CA LYS A 84 17.92 -4.15 -13.97
C LYS A 84 16.60 -3.56 -13.43
N TYR A 85 16.01 -2.62 -14.18
CA TYR A 85 14.74 -1.98 -13.87
C TYR A 85 13.56 -2.54 -14.68
N ASP A 86 13.75 -3.65 -15.40
CA ASP A 86 12.66 -4.33 -16.12
C ASP A 86 11.52 -4.67 -15.16
N LYS A 87 10.30 -4.22 -15.52
CA LYS A 87 9.06 -4.46 -14.77
C LYS A 87 9.18 -4.15 -13.28
N ILE A 88 9.91 -3.09 -12.92
CA ILE A 88 10.14 -2.72 -11.53
C ILE A 88 8.81 -2.48 -10.80
N GLU A 89 8.79 -2.87 -9.53
CA GLU A 89 7.61 -2.78 -8.67
C GLU A 89 7.30 -1.37 -8.20
N ASP A 90 8.34 -0.53 -8.04
CA ASP A 90 8.20 0.88 -7.70
C ASP A 90 8.97 1.74 -8.70
N MET A 91 8.25 2.47 -9.53
CA MET A 91 8.84 3.28 -10.61
C MET A 91 9.68 4.44 -10.06
N ALA A 92 9.47 4.87 -8.81
CA ALA A 92 10.30 5.89 -8.18
C ALA A 92 11.76 5.45 -7.98
N MET A 93 12.06 4.15 -8.13
CA MET A 93 13.41 3.59 -7.99
C MET A 93 14.19 3.57 -9.32
N MET A 94 13.58 3.98 -10.44
CA MET A 94 14.25 4.07 -11.74
C MET A 94 15.29 5.19 -11.78
N THR A 95 16.34 5.04 -12.60
CA THR A 95 17.32 6.13 -12.82
C THR A 95 16.75 7.23 -13.71
N HIS A 96 16.10 6.85 -14.80
CA HIS A 96 15.47 7.79 -15.72
C HIS A 96 13.96 7.76 -15.52
N LEU A 97 13.43 8.77 -14.81
CA LEU A 97 12.01 8.91 -14.55
C LEU A 97 11.38 9.91 -15.55
N SER A 98 11.16 9.44 -16.77
CA SER A 98 10.50 10.16 -17.85
C SER A 98 9.12 9.56 -18.14
N GLU A 99 8.27 10.31 -18.84
CA GLU A 99 6.95 9.84 -19.30
C GLU A 99 7.01 8.49 -20.06
N PRO A 100 7.90 8.28 -21.06
CA PRO A 100 8.01 6.97 -21.71
C PRO A 100 8.52 5.87 -20.79
N SER A 101 9.39 6.16 -19.82
CA SER A 101 9.85 5.15 -18.86
C SER A 101 8.71 4.63 -17.99
N VAL A 102 7.84 5.52 -17.51
CA VAL A 102 6.64 5.17 -16.74
C VAL A 102 5.67 4.37 -17.61
N LEU A 103 5.38 4.87 -18.82
CA LEU A 103 4.46 4.22 -19.76
C LEU A 103 4.91 2.79 -20.11
N TYR A 104 6.17 2.61 -20.48
CA TYR A 104 6.67 1.29 -20.87
C TYR A 104 6.74 0.31 -19.72
N ASN A 105 7.08 0.75 -18.50
CA ASN A 105 7.04 -0.14 -17.34
C ASN A 105 5.62 -0.62 -17.04
N LEU A 106 4.63 0.28 -17.08
CA LEU A 106 3.22 -0.10 -16.94
C LEU A 106 2.77 -1.03 -18.07
N LYS A 107 3.12 -0.71 -19.32
CA LYS A 107 2.79 -1.52 -20.51
C LYS A 107 3.35 -2.95 -20.41
N GLU A 108 4.60 -3.09 -20.00
CA GLU A 108 5.29 -4.39 -19.90
C GLU A 108 4.83 -5.21 -18.70
N ARG A 109 4.55 -4.55 -17.56
CA ARG A 109 3.93 -5.22 -16.41
C ARG A 109 2.54 -5.71 -16.75
N TYR A 110 1.74 -4.88 -17.41
CA TYR A 110 0.40 -5.24 -17.86
C TYR A 110 0.41 -6.39 -18.88
N ALA A 111 1.30 -6.35 -19.88
CA ALA A 111 1.48 -7.45 -20.83
C ALA A 111 1.88 -8.77 -20.15
N ALA A 112 2.52 -8.68 -19.00
CA ALA A 112 2.89 -9.80 -18.14
C ALA A 112 1.81 -10.21 -17.12
N TRP A 113 0.61 -9.64 -17.21
CA TRP A 113 -0.54 -9.79 -16.30
C TRP A 113 -0.31 -9.31 -14.86
N MET A 114 0.64 -8.40 -14.65
CA MET A 114 0.86 -7.72 -13.38
C MET A 114 0.20 -6.34 -13.43
N ILE A 115 -0.99 -6.21 -12.82
CA ILE A 115 -1.83 -5.02 -12.96
C ILE A 115 -1.56 -3.91 -11.94
N TYR A 116 -0.80 -4.22 -10.88
CA TYR A 116 -0.44 -3.28 -9.83
C TYR A 116 1.03 -2.88 -9.94
N THR A 117 1.29 -1.58 -9.81
CA THR A 117 2.64 -1.00 -9.82
C THR A 117 2.69 0.19 -8.88
N TYR A 118 3.71 0.31 -8.04
CA TYR A 118 3.91 1.51 -7.24
C TYR A 118 4.56 2.64 -8.05
N SER A 119 4.19 3.86 -7.70
CA SER A 119 4.84 5.08 -8.15
C SER A 119 5.05 5.98 -6.93
N GLY A 120 6.14 5.74 -6.20
CA GLY A 120 6.38 6.44 -4.93
C GLY A 120 5.31 6.08 -3.91
N LEU A 121 4.44 7.02 -3.53
CA LEU A 121 3.34 6.78 -2.58
C LEU A 121 2.10 6.16 -3.25
N PHE A 122 1.97 6.27 -4.57
CA PHE A 122 0.78 5.83 -5.29
C PHE A 122 0.83 4.34 -5.62
N CYS A 123 -0.34 3.68 -5.59
CA CYS A 123 -0.55 2.36 -6.18
C CYS A 123 -1.33 2.53 -7.49
N VAL A 124 -0.64 2.37 -8.62
CA VAL A 124 -1.24 2.43 -9.95
C VAL A 124 -1.87 1.08 -10.25
N THR A 125 -3.13 1.11 -10.72
CA THR A 125 -3.89 -0.09 -11.10
C THR A 125 -4.35 0.03 -12.56
N VAL A 126 -4.04 -0.99 -13.37
CA VAL A 126 -4.50 -1.08 -14.76
C VAL A 126 -5.63 -2.11 -14.85
N ASN A 127 -6.77 -1.75 -15.45
CA ASN A 127 -7.90 -2.66 -15.57
C ASN A 127 -7.52 -3.90 -16.42
N PRO A 128 -7.59 -5.14 -15.88
CA PRO A 128 -7.20 -6.36 -16.60
C PRO A 128 -8.16 -6.77 -17.70
N TYR A 129 -9.42 -6.27 -17.69
CA TYR A 129 -10.53 -6.77 -18.52
C TYR A 129 -10.70 -8.30 -18.49
N LYS A 130 -10.17 -8.94 -17.45
CA LYS A 130 -10.10 -10.38 -17.25
C LYS A 130 -10.05 -10.67 -15.75
N TRP A 131 -10.73 -11.74 -15.34
CA TRP A 131 -10.68 -12.20 -13.97
C TRP A 131 -9.30 -12.80 -13.65
N LEU A 132 -8.70 -12.37 -12.54
CA LEU A 132 -7.39 -12.82 -12.07
C LEU A 132 -7.53 -13.36 -10.63
N PRO A 133 -6.84 -14.45 -10.25
CA PRO A 133 -6.93 -15.06 -8.92
C PRO A 133 -6.19 -14.28 -7.82
N VAL A 134 -6.00 -12.96 -7.99
CA VAL A 134 -5.23 -12.10 -7.07
C VAL A 134 -6.06 -11.59 -5.88
N TYR A 135 -7.35 -11.93 -5.82
CA TYR A 135 -8.28 -11.49 -4.77
C TYR A 135 -8.71 -12.61 -3.82
N ASP A 136 -8.17 -13.82 -3.99
CA ASP A 136 -8.54 -14.98 -3.18
C ASP A 136 -8.07 -14.83 -1.72
N ALA A 137 -8.71 -15.55 -0.81
CA ALA A 137 -8.42 -15.49 0.63
C ALA A 137 -6.94 -15.81 0.96
N VAL A 138 -6.30 -16.67 0.18
CA VAL A 138 -4.87 -16.99 0.31
C VAL A 138 -3.99 -15.75 0.09
N VAL A 139 -4.39 -14.86 -0.84
CA VAL A 139 -3.67 -13.62 -1.13
C VAL A 139 -3.88 -12.61 0.00
N VAL A 140 -5.11 -12.50 0.52
CA VAL A 140 -5.40 -11.66 1.71
C VAL A 140 -4.50 -12.06 2.88
N ALA A 141 -4.42 -13.36 3.18
CA ALA A 141 -3.54 -13.88 4.23
C ALA A 141 -2.07 -13.58 3.93
N GLY A 142 -1.65 -13.70 2.67
CA GLY A 142 -0.29 -13.40 2.22
C GLY A 142 0.14 -11.93 2.35
N TYR A 143 -0.79 -10.98 2.41
CA TYR A 143 -0.51 -9.54 2.59
C TYR A 143 -0.65 -9.03 4.02
N ARG A 144 -1.33 -9.78 4.91
CA ARG A 144 -1.60 -9.36 6.28
C ARG A 144 -0.30 -9.10 7.06
N GLY A 145 -0.19 -7.90 7.65
CA GLY A 145 0.93 -7.50 8.49
C GLY A 145 2.26 -7.27 7.76
N LYS A 146 2.26 -7.30 6.42
CA LYS A 146 3.47 -7.09 5.62
C LYS A 146 3.64 -5.62 5.26
N LYS A 147 4.85 -5.11 5.45
CA LYS A 147 5.24 -3.79 4.95
C LYS A 147 5.27 -3.81 3.42
N ARG A 148 5.11 -2.63 2.83
CA ARG A 148 5.12 -2.45 1.37
C ARG A 148 6.34 -3.06 0.66
N ILE A 149 7.51 -3.07 1.31
CA ILE A 149 8.76 -3.60 0.74
C ILE A 149 8.85 -5.13 0.80
N GLU A 150 8.02 -5.78 1.63
CA GLU A 150 8.05 -7.22 1.91
C GLU A 150 7.10 -8.02 1.01
N ALA A 151 6.25 -7.33 0.24
CA ALA A 151 5.26 -7.93 -0.64
C ALA A 151 5.22 -7.20 -1.99
N PRO A 152 4.80 -7.88 -3.08
CA PRO A 152 4.62 -7.23 -4.37
C PRO A 152 3.57 -6.10 -4.33
N PRO A 153 3.51 -5.23 -5.36
CA PRO A 153 2.46 -4.23 -5.45
C PRO A 153 1.07 -4.83 -5.47
N HIS A 154 0.19 -4.36 -4.57
CA HIS A 154 -1.20 -4.78 -4.52
C HIS A 154 -2.06 -3.84 -3.69
N ILE A 155 -3.36 -3.78 -4.00
CA ILE A 155 -4.32 -2.98 -3.23
C ILE A 155 -4.40 -3.42 -1.76
N PHE A 156 -4.30 -4.72 -1.48
CA PHE A 156 -4.27 -5.24 -0.10
C PHE A 156 -3.06 -4.75 0.70
N SER A 157 -1.92 -4.48 0.05
CA SER A 157 -0.79 -3.87 0.75
C SER A 157 -1.15 -2.45 1.21
N ILE A 158 -1.84 -1.67 0.39
CA ILE A 158 -2.32 -0.33 0.77
C ILE A 158 -3.35 -0.42 1.91
N SER A 159 -4.32 -1.33 1.79
CA SER A 159 -5.35 -1.52 2.81
C SER A 159 -4.78 -1.99 4.15
N ASP A 160 -3.88 -2.97 4.14
CA ASP A 160 -3.27 -3.50 5.38
C ASP A 160 -2.37 -2.46 6.03
N ASN A 161 -1.51 -1.75 5.27
CA ASN A 161 -0.67 -0.69 5.84
C ASN A 161 -1.50 0.47 6.41
N ALA A 162 -2.62 0.83 5.77
CA ALA A 162 -3.55 1.82 6.32
C ALA A 162 -4.19 1.34 7.63
N TYR A 163 -4.59 0.07 7.71
CA TYR A 163 -5.13 -0.52 8.94
C TYR A 163 -4.07 -0.62 10.05
N GLN A 164 -2.84 -1.02 9.74
CA GLN A 164 -1.75 -1.05 10.71
C GLN A 164 -1.41 0.36 11.21
N ALA A 165 -1.39 1.36 10.32
CA ALA A 165 -1.21 2.76 10.71
C ALA A 165 -2.35 3.23 11.63
N LEU A 166 -3.61 2.88 11.32
CA LEU A 166 -4.76 3.14 12.19
C LEU A 166 -4.56 2.55 13.59
N LEU A 167 -4.11 1.30 13.68
CA LEU A 167 -3.87 0.62 14.96
C LEU A 167 -2.66 1.18 15.73
N GLN A 168 -1.63 1.67 15.02
CA GLN A 168 -0.42 2.24 15.62
C GLN A 168 -0.61 3.68 16.08
N ASP A 169 -1.40 4.48 15.36
CA ASP A 169 -1.49 5.94 15.54
C ASP A 169 -2.79 6.46 16.19
N LEU A 170 -3.71 5.61 16.67
CA LEU A 170 -5.01 6.07 17.21
C LEU A 170 -5.38 5.52 18.58
N LEU A 171 -4.43 5.43 19.51
CA LEU A 171 -4.78 5.70 20.90
C LEU A 171 -4.24 7.08 21.24
N GLU A 172 -5.12 8.06 21.35
CA GLU A 172 -4.79 9.38 21.87
C GLU A 172 -4.41 9.21 23.35
N LYS A 173 -3.13 8.91 23.61
CA LYS A 173 -2.62 8.58 24.95
C LYS A 173 -2.80 9.76 25.90
N SER A 174 -2.74 10.99 25.38
CA SER A 174 -3.03 12.21 26.14
C SER A 174 -4.45 12.22 26.71
N ARG A 175 -5.44 11.66 26.00
CA ARG A 175 -6.84 11.61 26.45
C ARG A 175 -7.05 10.77 27.71
N VAL A 176 -6.11 9.85 28.01
CA VAL A 176 -6.13 9.06 29.25
C VAL A 176 -5.80 9.91 30.48
N THR A 177 -4.99 10.96 30.32
CA THR A 177 -4.43 11.74 31.43
C THR A 177 -4.86 13.20 31.43
N PHE A 178 -5.47 13.68 30.33
CA PHE A 178 -5.83 15.06 30.12
C PHE A 178 -7.06 15.17 29.20
N GLN A 179 -7.94 16.13 29.48
CA GLN A 179 -9.10 16.45 28.66
C GLN A 179 -9.21 17.98 28.55
N LEU A 180 -9.59 18.49 27.37
CA LEU A 180 -10.03 19.87 27.24
C LEU A 180 -11.38 20.07 27.95
N SER A 181 -11.72 21.30 28.31
CA SER A 181 -12.90 21.60 29.14
C SER A 181 -14.24 21.16 28.54
N ALA A 182 -14.33 21.03 27.22
CA ALA A 182 -15.53 20.58 26.49
C ALA A 182 -15.40 19.14 25.97
N GLU A 183 -14.41 18.38 26.43
CA GLU A 183 -14.18 17.00 26.02
C GLU A 183 -14.23 16.06 27.21
N ARG A 184 -14.50 14.77 26.95
CA ARG A 184 -14.41 13.69 27.94
C ARG A 184 -13.29 12.71 27.61
N SER A 185 -12.89 11.92 28.61
CA SER A 185 -11.97 10.79 28.42
C SER A 185 -12.68 9.63 27.69
N TYR A 186 -12.02 8.48 27.54
CA TYR A 186 -12.61 7.31 26.90
C TYR A 186 -13.86 6.80 27.63
N HIS A 187 -14.86 6.33 26.87
CA HIS A 187 -16.18 5.94 27.38
C HIS A 187 -16.13 4.90 28.52
N ILE A 188 -15.20 3.94 28.44
CA ILE A 188 -15.09 2.84 29.39
C ILE A 188 -15.00 3.29 30.86
N PHE A 189 -14.36 4.43 31.14
CA PHE A 189 -14.22 4.94 32.50
C PHE A 189 -15.56 5.34 33.13
N TYR A 190 -16.42 5.97 32.34
CA TYR A 190 -17.72 6.47 32.80
C TYR A 190 -18.77 5.36 32.80
N GLN A 191 -18.69 4.45 31.84
CA GLN A 191 -19.47 3.22 31.81
C GLN A 191 -19.26 2.40 33.09
N LEU A 192 -18.00 2.22 33.53
CA LEU A 192 -17.68 1.55 34.80
C LEU A 192 -18.20 2.35 36.00
N ALA A 193 -18.00 3.67 36.01
CA ALA A 193 -18.44 4.54 37.11
C ALA A 193 -19.96 4.59 37.30
N THR A 194 -20.76 4.17 36.31
CA THR A 194 -22.23 4.04 36.48
C THR A 194 -22.63 3.08 37.60
N GLY A 195 -21.77 2.13 37.96
CA GLY A 195 -22.08 1.10 38.96
C GLY A 195 -23.13 0.09 38.51
N HIS A 196 -23.43 0.01 37.21
CA HIS A 196 -24.42 -0.93 36.66
C HIS A 196 -24.10 -2.40 37.00
N LYS A 197 -22.82 -2.74 37.11
CA LYS A 197 -22.30 -4.01 37.65
C LYS A 197 -21.53 -3.75 38.95
N PRO A 198 -22.19 -3.79 40.11
CA PRO A 198 -21.55 -3.52 41.40
C PRO A 198 -20.34 -4.41 41.68
N GLU A 199 -20.35 -5.65 41.18
CA GLU A 199 -19.24 -6.59 41.33
C GLU A 199 -17.93 -6.08 40.72
N LEU A 200 -17.99 -5.22 39.69
CA LEU A 200 -16.80 -4.62 39.07
C LEU A 200 -16.29 -3.42 39.87
N ILE A 201 -17.17 -2.70 40.57
CA ILE A 201 -16.78 -1.62 41.47
C ILE A 201 -15.93 -2.18 42.61
N ASP A 202 -16.39 -3.26 43.23
CA ASP A 202 -15.69 -3.95 44.30
C ASP A 202 -14.40 -4.62 43.79
N ALA A 203 -14.43 -5.26 42.63
CA ALA A 203 -13.26 -5.93 42.07
C ALA A 203 -12.15 -4.95 41.63
N LEU A 204 -12.52 -3.77 41.10
CA LEU A 204 -11.59 -2.75 40.66
C LEU A 204 -11.20 -1.76 41.77
N LEU A 205 -11.85 -1.85 42.94
CA LEU A 205 -11.64 -0.96 44.10
C LEU A 205 -11.85 0.52 43.74
N ILE A 206 -12.88 0.81 42.96
CA ILE A 206 -13.23 2.15 42.52
C ILE A 206 -14.49 2.66 43.22
N THR A 207 -14.73 3.97 43.14
CA THR A 207 -16.01 4.58 43.51
C THR A 207 -16.85 4.80 42.25
N THR A 208 -18.12 5.16 42.42
CA THR A 208 -19.02 5.51 41.31
C THR A 208 -18.98 7.01 40.96
N ASN A 209 -18.14 7.80 41.63
CA ASN A 209 -18.02 9.23 41.38
C ASN A 209 -16.80 9.52 40.46
N PRO A 210 -16.99 9.92 39.19
CA PRO A 210 -15.89 10.17 38.27
C PRO A 210 -14.92 11.28 38.72
N TYR A 211 -15.37 12.21 39.58
CA TYR A 211 -14.53 13.29 40.13
C TYR A 211 -13.47 12.79 41.13
N ASP A 212 -13.59 11.56 41.63
CA ASP A 212 -12.57 10.96 42.49
C ASP A 212 -11.31 10.57 41.70
N PHE A 213 -11.37 10.65 40.36
CA PHE A 213 -10.31 10.26 39.44
C PHE A 213 -9.87 11.46 38.57
N PRO A 214 -8.83 12.21 38.96
CA PRO A 214 -8.37 13.42 38.26
C PRO A 214 -8.03 13.20 36.78
N MET A 215 -7.59 11.99 36.43
CA MET A 215 -7.18 11.64 35.06
C MET A 215 -8.34 11.61 34.07
N ILE A 216 -9.59 11.49 34.53
CA ILE A 216 -10.79 11.38 33.69
C ILE A 216 -11.82 12.50 33.96
N SER A 217 -11.46 13.49 34.77
CA SER A 217 -12.39 14.53 35.25
C SER A 217 -11.91 15.96 35.00
N ASN A 218 -10.96 16.15 34.08
CA ASN A 218 -10.51 17.50 33.69
C ASN A 218 -11.52 18.24 32.80
N GLY A 219 -12.41 17.50 32.14
CA GLY A 219 -13.40 18.03 31.20
C GLY A 219 -14.83 17.57 31.53
N GLU A 220 -15.63 17.29 30.52
CA GLU A 220 -17.02 16.85 30.71
C GLU A 220 -17.10 15.39 31.19
N ILE A 221 -18.10 15.09 32.02
CA ILE A 221 -18.34 13.76 32.57
C ILE A 221 -19.54 13.08 31.90
N THR A 222 -20.60 13.86 31.64
CA THR A 222 -21.88 13.35 31.10
C THR A 222 -22.16 14.02 29.76
N VAL A 223 -22.74 13.26 28.82
CA VAL A 223 -23.09 13.75 27.48
C VAL A 223 -24.54 13.44 27.22
N LYS A 224 -25.35 14.46 26.89
CA LYS A 224 -26.83 14.35 26.80
C LYS A 224 -27.34 13.31 25.81
N SER A 225 -26.55 12.94 24.80
CA SER A 225 -26.92 11.98 23.76
C SER A 225 -26.44 10.56 24.01
N ILE A 226 -25.79 10.29 25.16
CA ILE A 226 -25.17 8.99 25.47
C ILE A 226 -25.71 8.46 26.79
N ASP A 227 -26.23 7.24 26.77
CA ASP A 227 -26.54 6.48 27.98
C ASP A 227 -25.37 5.51 28.27
N ASP A 228 -24.55 5.87 29.26
CA ASP A 228 -23.37 5.09 29.64
C ASP A 228 -23.75 3.69 30.22
N ILE A 229 -25.00 3.46 30.65
CA ILE A 229 -25.46 2.14 31.10
C ILE A 229 -25.73 1.23 29.90
N GLU A 230 -26.50 1.71 28.90
CA GLU A 230 -26.80 0.93 27.69
C GLU A 230 -25.52 0.59 26.92
N GLU A 231 -24.61 1.55 26.79
CA GLU A 231 -23.31 1.36 26.15
C GLU A 231 -22.41 0.38 26.92
N PHE A 232 -22.49 0.35 28.25
CA PHE A 232 -21.75 -0.62 29.06
C PHE A 232 -22.25 -2.05 28.81
N ILE A 233 -23.56 -2.26 28.71
CA ILE A 233 -24.16 -3.55 28.37
C ILE A 233 -23.67 -4.00 26.98
N ALA A 234 -23.68 -3.11 25.99
CA ALA A 234 -23.18 -3.42 24.64
C ALA A 234 -21.69 -3.80 24.65
N THR A 235 -20.89 -3.07 25.43
CA THR A 235 -19.45 -3.33 25.58
C THR A 235 -19.19 -4.70 26.20
N ASP A 236 -19.88 -5.05 27.28
CA ASP A 236 -19.76 -6.34 27.97
C ASP A 236 -20.20 -7.53 27.10
N VAL A 237 -21.25 -7.36 26.30
CA VAL A 237 -21.68 -8.37 25.31
C VAL A 237 -20.61 -8.58 24.25
N SER A 238 -20.02 -7.49 23.73
CA SER A 238 -19.02 -7.55 22.66
C SER A 238 -17.72 -8.25 23.08
N THR A 239 -17.27 -8.04 24.32
CA THR A 239 -16.08 -8.69 24.88
C THR A 239 -16.35 -10.17 25.09
N ASN A 240 -17.48 -10.53 25.69
CA ASN A 240 -17.88 -11.94 25.88
C ASN A 240 -18.07 -12.69 24.54
N ALA A 241 -18.58 -12.02 23.51
CA ALA A 241 -18.69 -12.61 22.17
C ALA A 241 -17.33 -12.93 21.55
N LYS A 242 -16.32 -12.05 21.72
CA LYS A 242 -14.95 -12.29 21.23
C LYS A 242 -14.28 -13.48 21.93
N TYR A 243 -14.49 -13.68 23.23
CA TYR A 243 -13.88 -14.81 23.94
C TYR A 243 -14.46 -16.18 23.53
N LYS A 244 -15.71 -16.24 23.06
CA LYS A 244 -16.28 -17.47 22.47
C LYS A 244 -15.68 -17.84 21.12
N THR A 245 -15.22 -16.87 20.32
CA THR A 245 -14.66 -17.13 18.98
C THR A 245 -13.22 -17.66 19.01
N PHE A 246 -12.54 -17.60 20.16
CA PHE A 246 -11.17 -18.13 20.34
C PHE A 246 -11.12 -19.49 21.07
N THR A 247 -12.27 -20.11 21.36
CA THR A 247 -12.35 -21.45 22.01
C THR A 247 -12.93 -22.54 21.10
N LEU A 248 -12.62 -22.50 19.80
CA LEU A 248 -12.80 -23.61 18.85
C LEU A 248 -11.51 -23.84 18.06
#